data_AF-A0A7C4B9G7-F1
#
_entry.id   AF-A0A7C4B9G7-F1
#
_cell.length_a   1.000
_cell.length_b   1.000
_cell.length_c   1.000
_cell.angle_alpha   90.00
_cell.angle_beta   90.00
_cell.angle_gamma   90.00
#
_symmetry.space_group_name_H-M   'P 1'
#
loop_
_entity.id
_entity.type
_entity.pdbx_description
1 polymer ?
#
loop_
_entity_poly.entity_id
_entity_poly.type
_entity_poly.pdbx_seq_one_letter_code
_entity_poly.pdbx_strand_id
1 'polypeptide(L)'
;MAVEEDKLRERVLLLRRFLPQLEQPLPNEVKAKVYKGVLQLKYYEEPRTLEELARMVTDEQLAQLILASPYRSYLSFRGRYYTVEEGVLKLESSWEKVKATVRSALEQHGKKAYAVLRSLLEAGEAPFSYVAARATEIAGERVYPSRLLAELRDRWELVWEAGDHAERRWTIPEEIRPAVEEALAEYYPQGAPRFSTKQAEEEYVEVLRREEELRRYLQGLLEERLDSVLEFGERFSPAALVGYLVDLFGPVVFFDELLTLSQQYSLSDTEVVTEYGHRALTTGFNLALFGEPGTGKTFATKDFILGNEKLGVLPHGIPGINRYCGGMTPAMFIAIGEAYTGKRFN
;
A
#
# COMPACT_ATOMS: atom_id res chain seq x y z
N MET A 1 18.17 -7.29 -23.67
CA MET A 1 17.27 -8.42 -24.01
C MET A 1 15.99 -8.39 -23.19
N ALA A 2 15.99 -8.57 -21.86
CA ALA A 2 14.74 -8.60 -21.07
C ALA A 2 13.89 -7.30 -21.16
N VAL A 3 14.52 -6.13 -21.00
CA VAL A 3 13.83 -4.81 -21.08
C VAL A 3 13.19 -4.57 -22.45
N GLU A 4 13.84 -5.02 -23.51
CA GLU A 4 13.39 -4.82 -24.89
C GLU A 4 12.23 -5.78 -25.24
N GLU A 5 12.26 -6.99 -24.68
CA GLU A 5 11.17 -7.96 -24.80
C GLU A 5 9.92 -7.52 -24.00
N ASP A 6 10.10 -6.97 -22.79
CA ASP A 6 8.99 -6.41 -22.00
C ASP A 6 8.36 -5.20 -22.69
N LYS A 7 9.17 -4.27 -23.20
CA LYS A 7 8.69 -3.11 -23.97
C LYS A 7 7.94 -3.55 -25.23
N LEU A 8 8.36 -4.65 -25.87
CA LEU A 8 7.66 -5.23 -27.02
C LEU A 8 6.30 -5.84 -26.61
N ARG A 9 6.24 -6.59 -25.51
CA ARG A 9 4.96 -7.16 -25.01
C ARG A 9 3.96 -6.07 -24.68
N GLU A 10 4.40 -5.00 -24.02
CA GLU A 10 3.54 -3.86 -23.70
C GLU A 10 3.03 -3.15 -24.96
N ARG A 11 3.88 -3.01 -25.98
CA ARG A 11 3.49 -2.45 -27.28
C ARG A 11 2.42 -3.30 -27.97
N VAL A 12 2.51 -4.63 -27.88
CA VAL A 12 1.48 -5.54 -28.41
C VAL A 12 0.15 -5.35 -27.68
N LEU A 13 0.17 -5.26 -26.34
CA LEU A 13 -1.03 -5.00 -25.55
C LEU A 13 -1.67 -3.66 -25.93
N LEU A 14 -0.86 -2.62 -26.10
CA LEU A 14 -1.31 -1.30 -26.51
C LEU A 14 -1.99 -1.35 -27.89
N LEU A 15 -1.37 -1.99 -28.87
CA LEU A 15 -1.93 -2.16 -30.22
C LEU A 15 -3.24 -2.96 -30.19
N ARG A 16 -3.30 -4.06 -29.44
CA ARG A 16 -4.52 -4.85 -29.28
C ARG A 16 -5.67 -4.04 -28.69
N ARG A 17 -5.38 -3.19 -27.71
CA ARG A 17 -6.38 -2.37 -27.01
C ARG A 17 -6.93 -1.24 -27.89
N PHE A 18 -6.06 -0.50 -28.57
CA PHE A 18 -6.48 0.67 -29.36
C PHE A 18 -6.81 0.34 -30.81
N LEU A 19 -6.29 -0.75 -31.36
CA LEU A 19 -6.49 -1.14 -32.76
C LEU A 19 -6.85 -2.63 -32.89
N PRO A 20 -7.91 -3.12 -32.20
CA PRO A 20 -8.33 -4.53 -32.30
C PRO A 20 -8.71 -4.93 -33.74
N GLN A 21 -9.04 -3.95 -34.59
CA GLN A 21 -9.31 -4.15 -36.01
C GLN A 21 -8.15 -4.77 -36.79
N LEU A 22 -6.91 -4.64 -36.29
CA LEU A 22 -5.74 -5.18 -36.97
C LEU A 22 -5.70 -6.71 -36.92
N GLU A 23 -6.32 -7.33 -35.92
CA GLU A 23 -6.46 -8.79 -35.80
C GLU A 23 -7.63 -9.35 -36.65
N GLN A 24 -8.50 -8.49 -37.19
CA GLN A 24 -9.66 -8.90 -37.99
C GLN A 24 -9.30 -9.18 -39.47
N PRO A 25 -10.02 -10.11 -40.13
CA PRO A 25 -9.90 -10.34 -41.56
C PRO A 25 -10.41 -9.14 -42.39
N LEU A 26 -9.90 -9.00 -43.61
CA LEU A 26 -10.30 -7.95 -44.55
C LEU A 26 -11.73 -8.20 -45.11
N PRO A 27 -12.48 -7.15 -45.48
CA PRO A 27 -12.09 -5.73 -45.54
C PRO A 27 -12.33 -4.98 -44.22
N ASN A 28 -11.32 -4.27 -43.73
CA ASN A 28 -11.42 -3.40 -42.55
C ASN A 28 -10.80 -2.02 -42.85
N GLU A 29 -11.62 -0.97 -42.83
CA GLU A 29 -11.21 0.40 -43.19
C GLU A 29 -10.12 0.96 -42.28
N VAL A 30 -10.19 0.65 -40.98
CA VAL A 30 -9.18 1.09 -40.00
C VAL A 30 -7.84 0.42 -40.30
N LYS A 31 -7.84 -0.87 -40.61
CA LYS A 31 -6.63 -1.63 -40.99
C LYS A 31 -6.00 -1.07 -42.26
N ALA A 32 -6.79 -0.76 -43.28
CA ALA A 32 -6.30 -0.14 -44.51
C ALA A 32 -5.72 1.27 -44.26
N LYS A 33 -6.40 2.10 -43.44
CA LYS A 33 -5.92 3.44 -43.05
C LYS A 33 -4.60 3.37 -42.29
N VAL A 34 -4.46 2.40 -41.38
CA VAL A 34 -3.24 2.19 -40.59
C VAL A 34 -2.09 1.72 -41.48
N TYR A 35 -2.26 0.64 -42.25
CA TYR A 35 -1.16 0.06 -43.03
C TYR A 35 -0.75 0.93 -44.22
N LYS A 36 -1.71 1.47 -44.98
CA LYS A 36 -1.39 2.29 -46.17
C LYS A 36 -1.18 3.77 -45.84
N GLY A 37 -1.95 4.31 -44.90
CA GLY A 37 -1.92 5.74 -44.57
C GLY A 37 -0.81 6.11 -43.59
N VAL A 38 -0.73 5.40 -42.46
CA VAL A 38 0.23 5.73 -41.39
C VAL A 38 1.58 5.07 -41.64
N LEU A 39 1.59 3.77 -41.92
CA LEU A 39 2.83 2.99 -42.05
C LEU A 39 3.36 2.90 -43.48
N GLN A 40 2.55 3.28 -44.47
CA GLN A 40 2.90 3.27 -45.90
C GLN A 40 3.40 1.91 -46.41
N LEU A 41 2.90 0.81 -45.82
CA LEU A 41 3.27 -0.55 -46.18
C LEU A 41 2.64 -0.96 -47.50
N LYS A 42 3.38 -1.75 -48.28
CA LYS A 42 2.83 -2.45 -49.44
C LYS A 42 2.11 -3.73 -48.99
N TYR A 43 1.22 -4.26 -49.84
CA TYR A 43 0.38 -5.42 -49.50
C TYR A 43 1.19 -6.66 -49.08
N TYR A 44 2.40 -6.86 -49.63
CA TYR A 44 3.27 -7.98 -49.30
C TYR A 44 4.14 -7.75 -48.04
N GLU A 45 4.12 -6.53 -47.48
CA GLU A 45 4.83 -6.11 -46.27
C GLU A 45 3.89 -6.04 -45.05
N GLU A 46 2.59 -6.34 -45.24
CA GLU A 46 1.61 -6.32 -44.15
C GLU A 46 1.94 -7.41 -43.11
N PRO A 47 2.10 -7.05 -41.82
CA PRO A 47 2.41 -8.01 -40.78
C PRO A 47 1.24 -8.95 -40.55
N ARG A 48 1.56 -10.23 -40.28
CA ARG A 48 0.57 -11.28 -40.04
C ARG A 48 0.06 -11.28 -38.62
N THR A 49 0.86 -10.79 -37.67
CA THR A 49 0.50 -10.73 -36.25
C THR A 49 0.80 -9.35 -35.66
N LEU A 50 0.20 -9.04 -34.50
CA LEU A 50 0.49 -7.81 -33.77
C LEU A 50 1.94 -7.77 -33.26
N GLU A 51 2.54 -8.91 -32.97
CA GLU A 51 3.94 -9.01 -32.55
C GLU A 51 4.90 -8.62 -33.66
N GLU A 52 4.62 -9.04 -34.90
CA GLU A 52 5.40 -8.60 -36.08
C GLU A 52 5.26 -7.10 -36.29
N LEU A 53 4.04 -6.58 -36.24
CA LEU A 53 3.78 -5.14 -36.33
C LEU A 53 4.51 -4.36 -35.23
N ALA A 54 4.42 -4.83 -33.99
CA ALA A 54 5.05 -4.19 -32.84
C ALA A 54 6.57 -4.13 -32.98
N ARG A 55 7.23 -5.11 -33.61
CA ARG A 55 8.67 -5.06 -33.89
C ARG A 55 9.04 -4.08 -35.00
N MET A 56 8.15 -3.86 -35.97
CA MET A 56 8.39 -3.00 -37.13
C MET A 56 8.21 -1.52 -36.84
N VAL A 57 7.31 -1.17 -35.91
CA VAL A 57 6.96 0.23 -35.64
C VAL A 57 7.90 0.91 -34.65
N THR A 58 8.24 2.16 -34.96
CA THR A 58 8.95 3.08 -34.05
C THR A 58 8.00 3.68 -33.02
N ASP A 59 8.53 4.30 -31.97
CA ASP A 59 7.70 4.96 -30.93
C ASP A 59 6.93 6.16 -31.52
N GLU A 60 7.49 6.87 -32.51
CA GLU A 60 6.82 7.95 -33.24
C GLU A 60 5.67 7.43 -34.10
N GLN A 61 5.88 6.33 -34.82
CA GLN A 61 4.82 5.69 -35.59
C GLN A 61 3.72 5.15 -34.67
N LEU A 62 4.09 4.59 -33.52
CA LEU A 62 3.14 4.11 -32.52
C LEU A 62 2.24 5.24 -32.03
N ALA A 63 2.78 6.43 -31.77
CA ALA A 63 1.98 7.60 -31.42
C ALA A 63 0.96 7.98 -32.52
N GLN A 64 1.38 7.93 -33.80
CA GLN A 64 0.48 8.17 -34.94
C GLN A 64 -0.61 7.10 -35.06
N LEU A 65 -0.29 5.84 -34.75
CA LEU A 65 -1.25 4.75 -34.72
C LEU A 65 -2.34 4.96 -33.66
N ILE A 66 -1.97 5.40 -32.45
CA ILE A 66 -2.94 5.73 -31.40
C ILE A 66 -3.82 6.91 -31.82
N LEU A 67 -3.27 7.93 -32.48
CA LEU A 67 -4.07 9.04 -33.01
C LEU A 67 -5.07 8.60 -34.09
N ALA A 68 -4.76 7.55 -34.85
CA ALA A 68 -5.65 6.99 -35.86
C ALA A 68 -6.74 6.06 -35.28
N SER A 69 -6.62 5.66 -34.01
CA SER A 69 -7.58 4.77 -33.35
C SER A 69 -8.95 5.44 -33.15
N PRO A 70 -10.05 4.75 -33.44
CA PRO A 70 -11.40 5.24 -33.11
C PRO A 70 -11.66 5.25 -31.59
N TYR A 71 -10.85 4.54 -30.80
CA TYR A 71 -11.03 4.37 -29.36
C TYR A 71 -10.17 5.32 -28.52
N ARG A 72 -9.34 6.16 -29.15
CA ARG A 72 -8.39 7.04 -28.45
C ARG A 72 -9.03 7.92 -27.36
N SER A 73 -10.27 8.36 -27.56
CA SER A 73 -10.97 9.25 -26.63
C SER A 73 -11.68 8.52 -25.48
N TYR A 74 -11.73 7.18 -25.52
CA TYR A 74 -12.53 6.37 -24.59
C TYR A 74 -11.69 5.41 -23.74
N LEU A 75 -10.50 5.04 -24.20
CA LEU A 75 -9.64 4.08 -23.54
C LEU A 75 -8.40 4.75 -22.96
N SER A 76 -8.03 4.33 -21.76
CA SER A 76 -6.74 4.61 -21.13
C SER A 76 -5.82 3.39 -21.21
N PHE A 77 -4.51 3.60 -21.05
CA PHE A 77 -3.51 2.54 -20.91
C PHE A 77 -2.39 3.00 -19.99
N ARG A 78 -2.06 2.21 -18.97
CA ARG A 78 -1.15 2.62 -17.86
C ARG A 78 -0.01 1.63 -17.68
N GLY A 79 0.82 1.48 -18.70
CA GLY A 79 1.93 0.54 -18.70
C GLY A 79 3.19 1.04 -17.99
N ARG A 80 4.26 0.26 -18.12
CA ARG A 80 5.59 0.56 -17.57
C ARG A 80 6.40 1.47 -18.48
N TYR A 81 6.18 1.39 -19.79
CA TYR A 81 6.93 2.16 -20.79
C TYR A 81 6.04 3.14 -21.56
N TYR A 82 4.74 2.85 -21.64
CA TYR A 82 3.77 3.61 -22.40
C TYR A 82 2.56 3.95 -21.54
N THR A 83 2.15 5.21 -21.61
CA THR A 83 0.94 5.72 -20.98
C THR A 83 0.07 6.39 -22.03
N VAL A 84 -1.21 6.00 -22.13
CA VAL A 84 -2.21 6.71 -22.93
C VAL A 84 -3.26 7.29 -22.02
N GLU A 85 -3.31 8.62 -22.01
CA GLU A 85 -4.30 9.42 -21.28
C GLU A 85 -4.87 10.46 -22.27
N GLU A 86 -6.18 10.68 -22.22
CA GLU A 86 -6.87 11.66 -23.09
C GLU A 86 -6.59 11.46 -24.59
N GLY A 87 -6.29 10.23 -25.01
CA GLY A 87 -5.99 9.86 -26.39
C GLY A 87 -4.59 10.23 -26.88
N VAL A 88 -3.68 10.63 -25.98
CA VAL A 88 -2.29 10.96 -26.28
C VAL A 88 -1.36 9.91 -25.68
N LEU A 89 -0.46 9.37 -26.51
CA LEU A 89 0.59 8.46 -26.07
C LEU A 89 1.77 9.25 -25.49
N LYS A 90 2.14 8.93 -24.25
CA LYS A 90 3.34 9.41 -23.54
C LYS A 90 4.29 8.23 -23.33
N LEU A 91 5.59 8.42 -23.56
CA LEU A 91 6.63 7.42 -23.35
C LEU A 91 7.13 7.44 -21.90
N GLU A 92 6.20 7.25 -20.95
CA GLU A 92 6.48 7.29 -19.51
C GLU A 92 5.79 6.14 -18.78
N SER A 93 6.34 5.78 -17.62
CA SER A 93 5.76 4.79 -16.71
C SER A 93 4.60 5.38 -15.93
N SER A 94 3.50 4.62 -15.85
CA SER A 94 2.39 4.91 -14.95
C SER A 94 2.36 4.00 -13.72
N TRP A 95 3.32 3.10 -13.54
CA TRP A 95 3.27 2.10 -12.48
C TRP A 95 3.25 2.70 -11.07
N GLU A 96 4.05 3.72 -10.79
CA GLU A 96 4.02 4.38 -9.46
C GLU A 96 2.67 5.05 -9.18
N LYS A 97 2.04 5.64 -10.21
CA LYS A 97 0.68 6.19 -10.09
C LYS A 97 -0.33 5.08 -9.82
N VAL A 98 -0.21 3.94 -10.50
CA VAL A 98 -1.07 2.75 -10.28
C VAL A 98 -0.88 2.22 -8.87
N LYS A 99 0.36 2.05 -8.39
CA LYS A 99 0.65 1.59 -7.03
C LYS A 99 0.05 2.52 -5.98
N ALA A 100 0.21 3.84 -6.15
CA ALA A 100 -0.41 4.83 -5.28
C ALA A 100 -1.94 4.71 -5.28
N THR A 101 -2.55 4.49 -6.45
CA THR A 101 -4.00 4.28 -6.60
C THR A 101 -4.47 3.02 -5.86
N VAL A 102 -3.71 1.91 -5.96
CA VAL A 102 -3.97 0.67 -5.21
C VAL A 102 -3.88 0.93 -3.70
N ARG A 103 -2.85 1.64 -3.24
CA ARG A 103 -2.70 2.00 -1.81
C ARG A 103 -3.91 2.82 -1.33
N SER A 104 -4.37 3.81 -2.08
CA SER A 104 -5.57 4.58 -1.73
C SER A 104 -6.84 3.71 -1.65
N ALA A 105 -7.00 2.74 -2.57
CA ALA A 105 -8.13 1.81 -2.51
C ALA A 105 -8.05 0.87 -1.28
N LEU A 106 -6.85 0.43 -0.91
CA LEU A 106 -6.60 -0.38 0.28
C LEU A 106 -6.78 0.42 1.58
N GLU A 107 -6.35 1.68 1.63
CA GLU A 107 -6.59 2.58 2.77
C GLU A 107 -8.08 2.81 3.00
N GLN A 108 -8.86 2.96 1.91
CA GLN A 108 -10.29 3.24 2.01
C GLN A 108 -11.14 2.00 2.33
N HIS A 109 -10.82 0.84 1.76
CA HIS A 109 -11.66 -0.36 1.85
C HIS A 109 -10.99 -1.55 2.55
N GLY A 110 -9.75 -1.40 2.98
CA GLY A 110 -9.00 -2.39 3.74
C GLY A 110 -8.95 -3.76 3.06
N LYS A 111 -9.26 -4.78 3.87
CA LYS A 111 -9.20 -6.20 3.47
C LYS A 111 -10.13 -6.54 2.31
N LYS A 112 -11.24 -5.82 2.13
CA LYS A 112 -12.20 -6.07 1.03
C LYS A 112 -11.60 -5.71 -0.33
N ALA A 113 -10.91 -4.57 -0.44
CA ALA A 113 -10.20 -4.20 -1.66
C ALA A 113 -9.08 -5.18 -1.97
N TYR A 114 -8.30 -5.56 -0.95
CA TYR A 114 -7.28 -6.58 -1.10
C TYR A 114 -7.87 -7.90 -1.64
N ALA A 115 -8.92 -8.40 -1.00
CA ALA A 115 -9.54 -9.67 -1.35
C ALA A 115 -10.11 -9.68 -2.78
N VAL A 116 -10.75 -8.59 -3.20
CA VAL A 116 -11.27 -8.44 -4.57
C VAL A 116 -10.13 -8.38 -5.57
N LEU A 117 -9.13 -7.51 -5.38
CA LEU A 117 -8.01 -7.39 -6.31
C LEU A 117 -7.20 -8.68 -6.38
N ARG A 118 -6.95 -9.35 -5.25
CA ARG A 118 -6.26 -10.64 -5.20
C ARG A 118 -7.05 -11.73 -5.92
N SER A 119 -8.38 -11.77 -5.76
CA SER A 119 -9.22 -12.75 -6.47
C SER A 119 -9.16 -12.57 -8.00
N LEU A 120 -9.10 -11.33 -8.47
CA LEU A 120 -8.96 -11.02 -9.90
C LEU A 120 -7.55 -11.32 -10.41
N LEU A 121 -6.50 -11.08 -9.62
CA LEU A 121 -5.14 -11.47 -9.99
C LEU A 121 -5.02 -12.99 -10.14
N GLU A 122 -5.64 -13.78 -9.26
CA GLU A 122 -5.62 -15.25 -9.30
C GLU A 122 -6.41 -15.82 -10.50
N ALA A 123 -7.58 -15.25 -10.81
CA ALA A 123 -8.44 -15.77 -11.87
C ALA A 123 -8.16 -15.18 -13.27
N GLY A 124 -7.54 -14.01 -13.34
CA GLY A 124 -7.43 -13.21 -14.57
C GLY A 124 -8.77 -12.55 -14.90
N GLU A 125 -9.68 -13.29 -15.52
CA GLU A 125 -11.03 -12.84 -15.88
C GLU A 125 -12.07 -13.72 -15.18
N ALA A 126 -12.97 -13.11 -14.40
CA ALA A 126 -13.91 -13.87 -13.57
C ALA A 126 -15.33 -13.26 -13.51
N PRO A 127 -16.38 -14.08 -13.45
CA PRO A 127 -17.73 -13.61 -13.20
C PRO A 127 -17.87 -13.10 -11.76
N PHE A 128 -18.86 -12.22 -11.53
CA PHE A 128 -19.14 -11.65 -10.21
C PHE A 128 -19.26 -12.69 -9.10
N SER A 129 -19.92 -13.83 -9.37
CA SER A 129 -20.13 -14.91 -8.39
C SER A 129 -18.82 -15.50 -7.88
N TYR A 130 -17.85 -15.70 -8.79
CA TYR A 130 -16.52 -16.19 -8.43
C TYR A 130 -15.78 -15.16 -7.57
N VAL A 131 -15.75 -13.89 -8.02
CA VAL A 131 -15.10 -12.80 -7.28
C VAL A 131 -15.68 -12.68 -5.87
N ALA A 132 -17.00 -12.73 -5.73
CA ALA A 132 -17.67 -12.65 -4.43
C ALA A 132 -17.32 -13.83 -3.51
N ALA A 133 -17.33 -15.06 -4.04
CA ALA A 133 -17.00 -16.26 -3.27
C ALA A 133 -15.53 -16.25 -2.83
N ARG A 134 -14.60 -15.99 -3.76
CA ARG A 134 -13.16 -16.00 -3.50
C ARG A 134 -12.75 -14.83 -2.61
N ALA A 135 -13.29 -13.63 -2.84
CA ALA A 135 -13.02 -12.49 -1.95
C ALA A 135 -13.57 -12.72 -0.54
N THR A 136 -14.72 -13.39 -0.38
CA THR A 136 -15.25 -13.79 0.93
C THR A 136 -14.30 -14.75 1.65
N GLU A 137 -13.74 -15.73 0.94
CA GLU A 137 -12.77 -16.67 1.49
C GLU A 137 -11.46 -15.99 1.92
N ILE A 138 -10.94 -15.08 1.10
CA ILE A 138 -9.71 -14.33 1.39
C ILE A 138 -9.93 -13.35 2.55
N ALA A 139 -11.07 -12.65 2.57
CA ALA A 139 -11.41 -11.71 3.62
C ALA A 139 -11.78 -12.41 4.94
N GLY A 140 -12.29 -13.65 4.90
CA GLY A 140 -12.82 -14.34 6.08
C GLY A 140 -14.18 -13.81 6.55
N GLU A 141 -14.78 -12.87 5.81
CA GLU A 141 -16.12 -12.35 6.03
C GLU A 141 -16.85 -12.15 4.70
N ARG A 142 -18.18 -12.03 4.73
CA ARG A 142 -18.99 -11.95 3.52
C ARG A 142 -18.70 -10.65 2.74
N VAL A 143 -18.13 -10.79 1.55
CA VAL A 143 -17.84 -9.68 0.64
C VAL A 143 -18.87 -9.66 -0.50
N TYR A 144 -19.55 -8.52 -0.64
CA TYR A 144 -20.38 -8.22 -1.80
C TYR A 144 -19.66 -7.18 -2.66
N PRO A 145 -18.95 -7.60 -3.73
CA PRO A 145 -18.00 -6.73 -4.39
C PRO A 145 -18.65 -5.75 -5.38
N SER A 146 -19.98 -5.66 -5.47
CA SER A 146 -20.65 -4.90 -6.55
C SER A 146 -20.34 -3.41 -6.53
N ARG A 147 -20.50 -2.76 -5.37
CA ARG A 147 -20.14 -1.34 -5.20
C ARG A 147 -18.64 -1.12 -5.32
N LEU A 148 -17.85 -2.01 -4.71
CA LEU A 148 -16.41 -1.91 -4.71
C LEU A 148 -15.80 -2.08 -6.11
N LEU A 149 -16.31 -3.01 -6.93
CA LEU A 149 -15.90 -3.18 -8.32
C LEU A 149 -16.25 -1.95 -9.17
N ALA A 150 -17.43 -1.37 -8.95
CA ALA A 150 -17.80 -0.13 -9.62
C ALA A 150 -16.87 1.03 -9.23
N GLU A 151 -16.53 1.18 -7.94
CA GLU A 151 -15.58 2.20 -7.48
C GLU A 151 -14.15 1.95 -8.01
N LEU A 152 -13.67 0.70 -7.96
CA LEU A 152 -12.38 0.27 -8.53
C LEU A 152 -12.29 0.56 -10.04
N ARG A 153 -13.42 0.51 -10.76
CA ARG A 153 -13.49 0.88 -12.18
C ARG A 153 -13.55 2.39 -12.36
N ASP A 154 -14.56 3.04 -11.79
CA ASP A 154 -14.93 4.41 -12.13
C ASP A 154 -14.01 5.46 -11.49
N ARG A 155 -13.48 5.19 -10.29
CA ARG A 155 -12.64 6.14 -9.56
C ARG A 155 -11.14 5.88 -9.74
N TRP A 156 -10.77 4.60 -9.84
CA TRP A 156 -9.38 4.17 -9.78
C TRP A 156 -8.89 3.49 -11.08
N GLU A 157 -9.80 3.16 -11.99
CA GLU A 157 -9.55 2.47 -13.26
C GLU A 157 -8.77 1.14 -13.12
N LEU A 158 -8.80 0.51 -11.93
CA LEU A 158 -8.02 -0.68 -11.61
C LEU A 158 -8.66 -1.97 -12.13
N VAL A 159 -9.98 -1.99 -12.33
CA VAL A 159 -10.73 -3.16 -12.81
C VAL A 159 -11.67 -2.77 -13.94
N TRP A 160 -11.88 -3.69 -14.88
CA TRP A 160 -12.62 -3.48 -16.11
C TRP A 160 -13.68 -4.56 -16.28
N GLU A 161 -14.80 -4.22 -16.92
CA GLU A 161 -15.79 -5.21 -17.35
C GLU A 161 -15.30 -5.92 -18.62
N ALA A 162 -15.34 -7.24 -18.63
CA ALA A 162 -14.96 -8.11 -19.74
C ALA A 162 -16.10 -9.09 -20.06
N GLY A 163 -16.04 -9.73 -21.23
CA GLY A 163 -17.04 -10.69 -21.70
C GLY A 163 -18.26 -10.06 -22.40
N ASP A 164 -19.13 -10.92 -22.93
CA ASP A 164 -20.36 -10.52 -23.62
C ASP A 164 -21.49 -10.16 -22.65
N HIS A 165 -22.51 -9.44 -23.13
CA HIS A 165 -23.68 -9.02 -22.35
C HIS A 165 -24.40 -10.13 -21.58
N ALA A 166 -24.23 -11.40 -21.97
CA ALA A 166 -24.82 -12.57 -21.32
C ALA A 166 -24.14 -12.96 -20.00
N GLU A 167 -22.83 -12.69 -19.84
CA GLU A 167 -22.08 -12.99 -18.61
C GLU A 167 -21.03 -11.91 -18.37
N ARG A 168 -21.41 -10.88 -17.60
CA ARG A 168 -20.46 -9.81 -17.21
C ARG A 168 -19.35 -10.39 -16.35
N ARG A 169 -18.12 -10.26 -16.83
CA ARG A 169 -16.90 -10.65 -16.12
C ARG A 169 -16.11 -9.42 -15.76
N TRP A 170 -15.17 -9.61 -14.84
CA TRP A 170 -14.30 -8.57 -14.32
C TRP A 170 -12.86 -9.02 -14.45
N THR A 171 -11.98 -8.09 -14.79
CA THR A 171 -10.54 -8.33 -14.94
C THR A 171 -9.75 -7.10 -14.51
N ILE A 172 -8.48 -7.30 -14.17
CA ILE A 172 -7.49 -6.23 -14.03
C ILE A 172 -6.77 -6.12 -15.38
N PRO A 173 -6.69 -4.92 -16.00
CA PRO A 173 -5.96 -4.75 -17.25
C PRO A 173 -4.55 -5.34 -17.20
N GLU A 174 -4.20 -6.15 -18.20
CA GLU A 174 -2.95 -6.92 -18.20
C GLU A 174 -1.71 -6.05 -17.99
N GLU A 175 -1.71 -4.82 -18.51
CA GLU A 175 -0.58 -3.89 -18.37
C GLU A 175 -0.34 -3.39 -16.94
N ILE A 176 -1.36 -3.43 -16.07
CA ILE A 176 -1.24 -3.00 -14.67
C ILE A 176 -1.16 -4.18 -13.69
N ARG A 177 -1.45 -5.42 -14.11
CA ARG A 177 -1.44 -6.59 -13.21
C ARG A 177 -0.15 -6.71 -12.39
N PRO A 178 1.07 -6.57 -12.97
CA PRO A 178 2.30 -6.64 -12.18
C PRO A 178 2.39 -5.52 -11.13
N ALA A 179 2.03 -4.29 -11.49
CA ALA A 179 2.05 -3.16 -10.57
C ALA A 179 1.03 -3.34 -9.42
N VAL A 180 -0.13 -3.91 -9.71
CA VAL A 180 -1.14 -4.23 -8.68
C VAL A 180 -0.64 -5.36 -7.77
N GLU A 181 -0.01 -6.40 -8.33
CA GLU A 181 0.55 -7.49 -7.53
C GLU A 181 1.67 -7.01 -6.59
N GLU A 182 2.61 -6.20 -7.10
CA GLU A 182 3.65 -5.57 -6.30
C GLU A 182 3.06 -4.70 -5.18
N ALA A 183 2.07 -3.84 -5.49
CA ALA A 183 1.43 -3.00 -4.48
C ALA A 183 0.70 -3.80 -3.40
N LEU A 184 0.03 -4.90 -3.76
CA LEU A 184 -0.64 -5.77 -2.80
C LEU A 184 0.37 -6.51 -1.92
N ALA A 185 1.51 -6.94 -2.48
CA ALA A 185 2.59 -7.59 -1.73
C ALA A 185 3.31 -6.61 -0.79
N GLU A 186 3.49 -5.35 -1.19
CA GLU A 186 4.02 -4.30 -0.31
C GLU A 186 3.08 -4.03 0.88
N TYR A 187 1.77 -4.05 0.65
CA TYR A 187 0.76 -3.77 1.68
C TYR A 187 0.50 -4.99 2.59
N TYR A 188 0.50 -6.21 2.02
CA TYR A 188 0.31 -7.47 2.73
C TYR A 188 1.38 -8.52 2.34
N PRO A 189 2.62 -8.40 2.84
CA PRO A 189 3.75 -9.24 2.41
C PRO A 189 3.61 -10.73 2.70
N GLN A 190 2.75 -11.13 3.65
CA GLN A 190 2.43 -12.53 3.95
C GLN A 190 0.98 -12.91 3.58
N GLY A 191 0.29 -12.06 2.80
CA GLY A 191 -1.14 -12.14 2.57
C GLY A 191 -1.97 -11.44 3.65
N ALA A 192 -3.27 -11.28 3.40
CA ALA A 192 -4.15 -10.60 4.35
C ALA A 192 -4.24 -11.39 5.67
N PRO A 193 -3.97 -10.76 6.82
CA PRO A 193 -4.07 -11.41 8.12
C PRO A 193 -5.50 -11.88 8.36
N ARG A 194 -5.63 -13.11 8.87
CA ARG A 194 -6.90 -13.65 9.35
C ARG A 194 -7.04 -13.30 10.81
N PHE A 195 -8.08 -12.54 11.13
CA PHE A 195 -8.44 -12.18 12.50
C PHE A 195 -9.59 -13.04 12.96
N SER A 196 -9.57 -13.47 14.22
CA SER A 196 -10.63 -14.26 14.83
C SER A 196 -11.86 -13.40 15.17
N THR A 197 -11.68 -12.08 15.29
CA THR A 197 -12.74 -11.14 15.67
C THR A 197 -12.72 -9.87 14.82
N LYS A 198 -13.88 -9.21 14.70
CA LYS A 198 -14.00 -7.90 14.04
C LYS A 198 -13.21 -6.81 14.76
N GLN A 199 -13.14 -6.87 16.09
CA GLN A 199 -12.37 -5.93 16.90
C GLN A 199 -10.87 -5.98 16.58
N ALA A 200 -10.32 -7.17 16.36
CA ALA A 200 -8.93 -7.33 15.93
C ALA A 200 -8.69 -6.76 14.53
N GLU A 201 -9.64 -6.93 13.61
CA GLU A 201 -9.55 -6.35 12.27
C GLU A 201 -9.59 -4.81 12.30
N GLU A 202 -10.52 -4.23 13.06
CA GLU A 202 -10.62 -2.78 13.24
C GLU A 202 -9.35 -2.21 13.92
N GLU A 203 -8.82 -2.88 14.95
CA GLU A 203 -7.56 -2.45 15.57
C GLU A 203 -6.37 -2.61 14.62
N TYR A 204 -6.35 -3.62 13.75
CA TYR A 204 -5.27 -3.78 12.78
C TYR A 204 -5.20 -2.63 11.76
N VAL A 205 -6.35 -2.12 11.31
CA VAL A 205 -6.40 -0.91 10.47
C VAL A 205 -5.83 0.30 11.23
N GLU A 206 -6.17 0.45 12.50
CA GLU A 206 -5.58 1.48 13.35
C GLU A 206 -4.07 1.31 13.54
N VAL A 207 -3.57 0.08 13.68
CA VAL A 207 -2.13 -0.23 13.75
C VAL A 207 -1.43 0.19 12.46
N LEU A 208 -1.99 -0.11 11.29
CA LEU A 208 -1.40 0.33 10.02
C LEU A 208 -1.35 1.86 9.90
N ARG A 209 -2.44 2.54 10.28
CA ARG A 209 -2.49 4.01 10.29
C ARG A 209 -1.41 4.60 11.21
N ARG A 210 -1.21 4.00 12.37
CA ARG A 210 -0.20 4.37 13.37
C ARG A 210 1.23 4.11 12.90
N GLU A 211 1.49 2.99 12.24
CA GLU A 211 2.80 2.70 11.65
C GLU A 211 3.15 3.70 10.55
N GLU A 212 2.17 4.09 9.75
CA GLU A 212 2.35 5.09 8.70
C GLU A 212 2.60 6.50 9.31
N GLU A 213 1.93 6.84 10.41
CA GLU A 213 2.22 8.06 11.17
C GLU A 213 3.67 8.10 11.66
N LEU A 214 4.17 6.99 12.22
CA LEU A 214 5.57 6.88 12.62
C LEU A 214 6.51 7.02 11.42
N ARG A 215 6.22 6.33 10.30
CA ARG A 215 7.04 6.39 9.09
C ARG A 215 7.17 7.81 8.56
N ARG A 216 6.06 8.55 8.46
CA ARG A 216 6.08 9.96 8.02
C ARG A 216 6.85 10.84 8.98
N TYR A 217 6.70 10.63 10.29
CA TYR A 217 7.46 11.37 11.29
C TYR A 217 8.97 11.14 11.13
N LEU A 218 9.40 9.88 10.98
CA LEU A 218 10.79 9.53 10.75
C LEU A 218 11.33 10.11 9.44
N GLN A 219 10.53 10.08 8.37
CA GLN A 219 10.90 10.68 7.10
C GLN A 219 11.13 12.20 7.24
N GLY A 220 10.21 12.91 7.90
CA GLY A 220 10.38 14.34 8.17
C GLY A 220 11.61 14.64 9.04
N LEU A 221 11.93 13.79 10.03
CA LEU A 221 13.16 13.95 10.81
C LEU A 221 14.42 13.84 9.94
N LEU A 222 14.47 12.89 9.01
CA LEU A 222 15.61 12.67 8.13
C LEU A 222 15.75 13.75 7.06
N GLU A 223 14.63 14.24 6.52
CA GLU A 223 14.63 15.24 5.45
C GLU A 223 14.84 16.66 5.96
N GLU A 224 14.24 17.02 7.09
CA GLU A 224 14.16 18.41 7.56
C GLU A 224 15.02 18.70 8.80
N ARG A 225 15.35 17.67 9.60
CA ARG A 225 15.90 17.86 10.96
C ARG A 225 17.13 17.02 11.29
N LEU A 226 17.77 16.41 10.29
CA LEU A 226 18.85 15.44 10.47
C LEU A 226 19.97 15.98 11.37
N ASP A 227 20.49 17.18 11.10
CA ASP A 227 21.59 17.77 11.87
C ASP A 227 21.22 17.93 13.36
N SER A 228 20.01 18.41 13.64
CA SER A 228 19.53 18.57 15.02
C SER A 228 19.33 17.24 15.74
N VAL A 229 18.96 16.19 15.01
CA VAL A 229 18.79 14.83 15.55
C VAL A 229 20.16 14.24 15.91
N LEU A 230 21.17 14.45 15.06
CA LEU A 230 22.54 14.01 15.32
C LEU A 230 23.13 14.75 16.54
N GLU A 231 23.00 16.08 16.60
CA GLU A 231 23.47 16.87 17.75
C GLU A 231 22.78 16.47 19.06
N PHE A 232 21.47 16.20 19.00
CA PHE A 232 20.74 15.65 20.15
C PHE A 232 21.29 14.30 20.57
N GLY A 233 21.49 13.38 19.62
CA GLY A 233 22.01 12.03 19.87
C GLY A 233 23.41 12.04 20.50
N GLU A 234 24.30 12.94 20.08
CA GLU A 234 25.64 13.10 20.66
C GLU A 234 25.61 13.59 22.12
N ARG A 235 24.60 14.38 22.48
CA ARG A 235 24.42 14.92 23.85
C ARG A 235 23.57 14.02 24.74
N PHE A 236 22.77 13.15 24.15
CA PHE A 236 21.79 12.36 24.88
C PHE A 236 22.48 11.29 25.73
N SER A 237 22.06 11.18 26.99
CA SER A 237 22.52 10.17 27.93
C SER A 237 21.45 9.89 28.98
N PRO A 238 21.51 8.77 29.70
CA PRO A 238 20.62 8.52 30.83
C PRO A 238 20.63 9.64 31.87
N ALA A 239 21.80 10.25 32.12
CA ALA A 239 21.93 11.38 33.03
C ALA A 239 21.23 12.64 32.50
N ALA A 240 21.35 12.93 31.21
CA ALA A 240 20.65 14.05 30.57
C ALA A 240 19.13 13.86 30.61
N LEU A 241 18.65 12.63 30.38
CA LEU A 241 17.22 12.31 30.50
C LEU A 241 16.70 12.50 31.92
N VAL A 242 17.43 12.00 32.93
CA VAL A 242 17.07 12.20 34.34
C VAL A 242 17.03 13.68 34.68
N GLY A 243 18.04 14.46 34.28
CA GLY A 243 18.08 15.90 34.50
C GLY A 243 16.86 16.60 33.89
N TYR A 244 16.55 16.30 32.63
CA TYR A 244 15.36 16.83 31.94
C TYR A 244 14.06 16.52 32.69
N LEU A 245 13.86 15.28 33.14
CA LEU A 245 12.64 14.89 33.85
C LEU A 245 12.55 15.50 35.25
N VAL A 246 13.68 15.63 35.96
CA VAL A 246 13.74 16.32 37.25
C VAL A 246 13.43 17.82 37.09
N ASP A 247 13.90 18.46 36.02
CA ASP A 247 13.60 19.87 35.74
C ASP A 247 12.11 20.09 35.46
N LEU A 248 11.45 19.13 34.81
CA LEU A 248 10.01 19.21 34.50
C LEU A 248 9.10 18.86 35.69
N PHE A 249 9.42 17.80 36.43
CA PHE A 249 8.50 17.19 37.40
C PHE A 249 9.01 17.24 38.85
N GLY A 250 10.24 17.70 39.06
CA GLY A 250 10.90 17.74 40.35
C GLY A 250 11.48 16.38 40.78
N PRO A 251 12.30 16.37 41.84
CA PRO A 251 13.11 15.21 42.24
C PRO A 251 12.31 14.06 42.87
N VAL A 252 11.00 14.23 43.10
CA VAL A 252 10.16 13.21 43.76
C VAL A 252 9.26 12.48 42.77
N VAL A 253 8.71 13.19 41.77
CA VAL A 253 7.67 12.64 40.89
C VAL A 253 8.25 12.04 39.62
N PHE A 254 9.38 12.58 39.12
CA PHE A 254 9.99 12.25 37.82
C PHE A 254 10.20 10.75 37.54
N PHE A 255 10.26 9.94 38.59
CA PHE A 255 10.57 8.52 38.49
C PHE A 255 9.45 7.75 37.79
N ASP A 256 8.19 8.11 37.98
CA ASP A 256 7.06 7.45 37.31
C ASP A 256 7.08 7.74 35.80
N GLU A 257 7.40 8.98 35.41
CA GLU A 257 7.61 9.36 34.01
C GLU A 257 8.82 8.65 33.39
N LEU A 258 9.92 8.55 34.13
CA LEU A 258 11.13 7.85 33.69
C LEU A 258 10.86 6.37 33.42
N LEU A 259 10.14 5.69 34.33
CA LEU A 259 9.78 4.29 34.17
C LEU A 259 8.87 4.10 32.95
N THR A 260 7.87 4.97 32.79
CA THR A 260 6.93 4.89 31.65
C THR A 260 7.65 5.13 30.33
N LEU A 261 8.56 6.11 30.26
CA LEU A 261 9.33 6.37 29.06
C LEU A 261 10.31 5.23 28.77
N SER A 262 10.93 4.66 29.79
CA SER A 262 11.83 3.50 29.64
C SER A 262 11.08 2.26 29.12
N GLN A 263 9.82 2.07 29.54
CA GLN A 263 8.95 1.01 29.00
C GLN A 263 8.73 1.19 27.49
N GLN A 264 8.61 2.42 26.99
CA GLN A 264 8.48 2.68 25.54
C GLN A 264 9.68 2.15 24.76
N TYR A 265 10.89 2.41 25.23
CA TYR A 265 12.11 1.91 24.59
C TYR A 265 12.27 0.38 24.72
N SER A 266 11.66 -0.21 25.76
CA SER A 266 11.61 -1.67 25.94
C SER A 266 10.75 -2.39 24.89
N LEU A 267 9.87 -1.68 24.16
CA LEU A 267 8.99 -2.27 23.15
C LEU A 267 9.74 -2.92 21.97
N SER A 268 11.01 -2.59 21.79
CA SER A 268 11.89 -3.26 20.81
C SER A 268 12.19 -4.72 21.18
N ASP A 269 12.10 -5.09 22.46
CA ASP A 269 12.46 -6.43 22.97
C ASP A 269 13.82 -6.92 22.42
N THR A 270 14.78 -6.00 22.35
CA THR A 270 16.09 -6.23 21.75
C THR A 270 16.90 -7.22 22.59
N GLU A 271 17.56 -8.17 21.92
CA GLU A 271 18.43 -9.14 22.59
C GLU A 271 19.72 -8.48 23.06
N VAL A 272 20.01 -8.60 24.35
CA VAL A 272 21.29 -8.22 24.94
C VAL A 272 22.22 -9.42 24.84
N VAL A 273 23.28 -9.27 24.04
CA VAL A 273 24.27 -10.31 23.78
C VAL A 273 25.52 -10.04 24.60
N THR A 274 26.02 -11.08 25.26
CA THR A 274 27.30 -11.03 26.00
C THR A 274 28.48 -10.91 25.05
N GLU A 275 29.67 -10.55 25.57
CA GLU A 275 30.92 -10.50 24.79
C GLU A 275 31.25 -11.83 24.06
N TYR A 276 30.72 -12.95 24.56
CA TYR A 276 30.91 -14.29 23.99
C TYR A 276 29.85 -14.68 22.95
N GLY A 277 28.95 -13.77 22.57
CA GLY A 277 27.91 -14.03 21.57
C GLY A 277 26.68 -14.77 22.12
N HIS A 278 26.60 -15.01 23.42
CA HIS A 278 25.42 -15.63 24.05
C HIS A 278 24.37 -14.59 24.41
N ARG A 279 23.10 -14.87 24.12
CA ARG A 279 21.95 -14.08 24.57
C ARG A 279 21.84 -14.13 26.09
N ALA A 280 21.94 -12.98 26.74
CA ALA A 280 21.79 -12.84 28.19
C ALA A 280 20.33 -12.60 28.60
N LEU A 281 19.70 -11.59 28.00
CA LEU A 281 18.36 -11.12 28.34
C LEU A 281 17.77 -10.31 27.18
N THR A 282 16.49 -9.93 27.26
CA THR A 282 15.91 -8.94 26.34
C THR A 282 15.55 -7.67 27.09
N THR A 283 15.50 -6.56 26.36
CA THR A 283 15.17 -5.26 26.94
C THR A 283 13.69 -5.10 27.28
N GLY A 284 12.81 -5.97 26.76
CA GLY A 284 11.36 -5.89 26.95
C GLY A 284 10.90 -6.21 28.36
N PHE A 285 10.10 -5.33 28.96
CA PHE A 285 9.46 -5.56 30.26
C PHE A 285 8.05 -4.94 30.33
N ASN A 286 7.21 -5.52 31.20
CA ASN A 286 5.90 -4.97 31.51
C ASN A 286 5.98 -4.09 32.76
N LEU A 287 5.37 -2.91 32.70
CA LEU A 287 5.31 -1.96 33.81
C LEU A 287 3.89 -1.91 34.39
N ALA A 288 3.78 -1.99 35.72
CA ALA A 288 2.55 -1.74 36.44
C ALA A 288 2.80 -0.74 37.57
N LEU A 289 2.12 0.42 37.53
CA LEU A 289 2.23 1.46 38.56
C LEU A 289 1.15 1.26 39.63
N PHE A 290 1.56 1.12 40.88
CA PHE A 290 0.68 1.00 42.05
C PHE A 290 0.85 2.21 42.98
N GLY A 291 -0.23 2.65 43.62
CA GLY A 291 -0.18 3.72 44.62
C GLY A 291 -1.55 4.33 44.89
N GLU A 292 -1.61 5.26 45.84
CA GLU A 292 -2.85 5.93 46.24
C GLU A 292 -3.49 6.75 45.10
N PRO A 293 -4.82 6.94 45.08
CA PRO A 293 -5.46 7.83 44.11
C PRO A 293 -4.86 9.24 44.13
N GLY A 294 -4.64 9.84 42.97
CA GLY A 294 -4.10 11.21 42.85
C GLY A 294 -2.57 11.33 42.82
N THR A 295 -1.80 10.24 42.88
CA THR A 295 -0.33 10.28 42.83
C THR A 295 0.25 10.39 41.41
N GLY A 296 -0.50 10.87 40.41
CA GLY A 296 0.04 11.09 39.06
C GLY A 296 0.16 9.87 38.13
N LYS A 297 -0.22 8.65 38.53
CA LYS A 297 -0.10 7.44 37.68
C LYS A 297 -0.74 7.56 36.29
N THR A 298 -1.94 8.12 36.21
CA THR A 298 -2.62 8.34 34.91
C THR A 298 -1.91 9.40 34.08
N PHE A 299 -1.36 10.41 34.74
CA PHE A 299 -0.58 11.44 34.07
C PHE A 299 0.67 10.83 33.44
N ALA A 300 1.47 10.09 34.21
CA ALA A 300 2.70 9.45 33.73
C ALA A 300 2.44 8.47 32.57
N THR A 301 1.41 7.62 32.67
CA THR A 301 1.14 6.57 31.67
C THR A 301 0.40 7.03 30.42
N LYS A 302 -0.37 8.11 30.50
CA LYS A 302 -1.23 8.58 29.41
C LYS A 302 -0.89 10.00 28.98
N ASP A 303 -1.06 10.98 29.86
CA ASP A 303 -0.98 12.39 29.48
C ASP A 303 0.45 12.82 29.13
N PHE A 304 1.45 12.27 29.81
CA PHE A 304 2.86 12.50 29.53
C PHE A 304 3.30 11.86 28.20
N ILE A 305 2.89 10.60 27.97
CA ILE A 305 3.26 9.84 26.77
C ILE A 305 2.53 10.35 25.53
N LEU A 306 1.20 10.47 25.59
CA LEU A 306 0.38 10.89 24.45
C LEU A 306 0.31 12.42 24.28
N GLY A 307 0.73 13.18 25.29
CA GLY A 307 0.46 14.60 25.36
C GLY A 307 -0.97 14.90 25.81
N ASN A 308 -1.17 16.10 26.36
CA ASN A 308 -2.47 16.60 26.74
C ASN A 308 -2.51 18.12 26.61
N GLU A 309 -3.06 18.60 25.48
CA GLU A 309 -3.17 20.03 25.18
C GLU A 309 -3.94 20.82 26.25
N LYS A 310 -4.96 20.21 26.87
CA LYS A 310 -5.77 20.88 27.91
C LYS A 310 -4.95 21.17 29.17
N LEU A 311 -3.93 20.36 29.43
CA LEU A 311 -2.99 20.52 30.54
C LEU A 311 -1.68 21.21 30.12
N GLY A 312 -1.54 21.58 28.84
CA GLY A 312 -0.31 22.16 28.29
C GLY A 312 0.87 21.17 28.24
N VAL A 313 0.60 19.87 28.24
CA VAL A 313 1.63 18.82 28.25
C VAL A 313 1.92 18.37 26.84
N LEU A 314 3.18 18.48 26.41
CA LEU A 314 3.65 17.97 25.12
C LEU A 314 3.81 16.44 25.15
N PRO A 315 3.62 15.75 24.02
CA PRO A 315 3.83 14.31 23.93
C PRO A 315 5.31 13.93 24.07
N HIS A 316 5.60 12.92 24.87
CA HIS A 316 6.95 12.35 25.06
C HIS A 316 7.10 10.91 24.54
N GLY A 317 5.99 10.29 24.12
CA GLY A 317 5.97 8.95 23.55
C GLY A 317 6.41 8.91 22.08
N ILE A 318 6.59 7.68 21.59
CA ILE A 318 6.82 7.43 20.16
C ILE A 318 5.51 7.72 19.38
N PRO A 319 5.54 8.59 18.36
CA PRO A 319 4.38 8.88 17.50
C PRO A 319 3.82 7.62 16.85
N GLY A 320 2.50 7.56 16.69
CA GLY A 320 1.81 6.39 16.15
C GLY A 320 1.78 5.16 17.08
N ILE A 321 2.85 4.79 17.78
CA ILE A 321 2.93 3.50 18.47
C ILE A 321 2.08 3.41 19.74
N ASN A 322 1.86 4.54 20.39
CA ASN A 322 1.23 4.56 21.71
C ASN A 322 -0.27 4.30 21.70
N ARG A 323 -0.69 3.20 22.34
CA ARG A 323 -2.09 2.81 22.48
C ARG A 323 -2.52 2.78 23.95
N TYR A 324 -3.34 3.75 24.35
CA TYR A 324 -4.00 3.71 25.66
C TYR A 324 -5.17 2.72 25.65
N CYS A 325 -5.11 1.70 26.51
CA CYS A 325 -6.13 0.63 26.61
C CYS A 325 -7.15 0.84 27.75
N GLY A 326 -7.25 2.04 28.32
CA GLY A 326 -8.19 2.32 29.41
C GLY A 326 -9.65 2.14 28.98
N GLY A 327 -10.46 1.52 29.85
CA GLY A 327 -11.88 1.22 29.59
C GLY A 327 -12.11 -0.03 28.74
N MET A 328 -11.06 -0.77 28.37
CA MET A 328 -11.15 -2.01 27.61
C MET A 328 -11.42 -3.21 28.53
N THR A 329 -12.26 -4.13 28.09
CA THR A 329 -12.46 -5.40 28.80
C THR A 329 -11.28 -6.35 28.54
N PRO A 330 -10.95 -7.28 29.46
CA PRO A 330 -9.89 -8.26 29.23
C PRO A 330 -10.09 -9.09 27.96
N ALA A 331 -11.34 -9.45 27.63
CA ALA A 331 -11.66 -10.18 26.41
C ALA A 331 -11.34 -9.36 25.14
N MET A 332 -11.67 -8.06 25.15
CA MET A 332 -11.32 -7.17 24.06
C MET A 332 -9.81 -6.98 23.93
N PHE A 333 -9.10 -6.85 25.05
CA PHE A 333 -7.63 -6.73 25.06
C PHE A 333 -6.95 -7.94 24.41
N ILE A 334 -7.41 -9.16 24.75
CA ILE A 334 -6.90 -10.39 24.13
C ILE A 334 -7.22 -10.42 22.64
N ALA A 335 -8.45 -10.09 22.26
CA ALA A 335 -8.90 -10.10 20.87
C ALA A 335 -8.06 -9.15 20.01
N ILE A 336 -7.86 -7.91 20.46
CA ILE A 336 -7.06 -6.94 19.69
C ILE A 336 -5.57 -7.29 19.64
N GLY A 337 -5.07 -8.10 20.57
CA GLY A 337 -3.69 -8.57 20.58
C GLY A 337 -3.30 -9.28 19.28
N GLU A 338 -4.27 -9.92 18.60
CA GLU A 338 -4.04 -10.53 17.29
C GLU A 338 -3.52 -9.55 16.24
N ALA A 339 -3.99 -8.30 16.26
CA ALA A 339 -3.56 -7.23 15.36
C ALA A 339 -2.06 -6.88 15.49
N TYR A 340 -1.48 -7.17 16.66
CA TYR A 340 -0.08 -6.88 16.97
C TYR A 340 0.84 -8.10 16.77
N THR A 341 0.29 -9.25 16.36
CA THR A 341 1.06 -10.49 16.19
C THR A 341 2.18 -10.33 15.16
N GLY A 342 3.41 -10.68 15.54
CA GLY A 342 4.58 -10.62 14.65
C GLY A 342 5.10 -9.21 14.39
N LYS A 343 4.48 -8.17 14.96
CA LYS A 343 5.01 -6.80 14.91
C LYS A 343 6.03 -6.64 16.04
N ARG A 344 7.28 -6.38 15.66
CA ARG A 344 8.36 -5.95 16.55
C ARG A 344 8.85 -4.61 16.04
N PHE A 345 9.11 -3.68 16.95
CA PHE A 345 9.55 -2.34 16.61
C PHE A 345 11.07 -2.26 16.78
N ASN A 346 11.82 -2.55 15.71
CA ASN A 346 13.27 -2.47 15.66
C ASN A 346 13.73 -1.54 14.54
#